data_AF-A0A3D3PL06-F1
#
_entry.id   AF-A0A3D3PL06-F1
#
_cell.length_a   1.000
_cell.length_b   1.000
_cell.length_c   1.000
_cell.angle_alpha   90.00
_cell.angle_beta   90.00
_cell.angle_gamma   90.00
#
_symmetry.space_group_name_H-M   'P 1'
#
loop_
_entity.id
_entity.type
_entity.pdbx_description
1 polymer ?
#
loop_
_entity_poly.entity_id
_entity_poly.type
_entity_poly.pdbx_seq_one_letter_code
_entity_poly.pdbx_strand_id
1 'polypeptide(L)'
;MNGATVDLTIIAPAFLAGMLVLITHVPLGAQVLKRGIVFIDLAIAQIAALGVIVAGMSNLDPHGWLLQVAAGSAALLGAFLLTWTEKRWPEVQEAQIGVLFILAATGGLLLVAHNPHGGEHLRDLLAGQILWVNYDQLLIPAIGTVLIGAALLYYKERFSRLAFYLVFALAVTASVQLVGV
;
A
#
# COMPACT_ATOMS: atom_id res chain seq x y z
N MET A 1 25.76 -29.30 -11.94
CA MET A 1 25.01 -28.08 -11.57
C MET A 1 23.90 -28.52 -10.63
N ASN A 2 24.00 -28.14 -9.35
CA ASN A 2 23.16 -28.66 -8.27
C ASN A 2 21.73 -28.13 -8.39
N GLY A 3 20.80 -28.95 -8.88
CA GLY A 3 19.35 -28.63 -8.88
C GLY A 3 18.70 -28.63 -7.49
N ALA A 4 19.49 -28.72 -6.41
CA ALA A 4 19.06 -28.91 -5.03
C ALA A 4 19.27 -27.67 -4.13
N THR A 5 19.59 -26.49 -4.68
CA THR A 5 19.85 -25.27 -3.89
C THR A 5 18.72 -24.23 -3.98
N VAL A 6 17.58 -24.57 -4.56
CA VAL A 6 16.41 -23.69 -4.64
C VAL A 6 15.48 -24.04 -3.50
N ASP A 7 15.46 -23.20 -2.46
CA ASP A 7 14.52 -23.37 -1.34
C ASP A 7 13.12 -22.91 -1.76
N LEU A 8 12.33 -23.87 -2.24
CA LEU A 8 10.95 -23.66 -2.67
C LEU A 8 10.05 -23.15 -1.54
N THR A 9 10.42 -23.33 -0.27
CA THR A 9 9.62 -22.84 0.86
C THR A 9 9.67 -21.32 0.99
N ILE A 10 10.75 -20.68 0.52
CA ILE A 10 10.93 -19.22 0.50
C ILE A 10 10.45 -18.65 -0.83
N ILE A 11 10.80 -19.32 -1.93
CA ILE A 11 10.59 -18.79 -3.28
C ILE A 11 9.12 -18.90 -3.71
N ALA A 12 8.43 -19.99 -3.37
CA ALA A 12 7.05 -20.18 -3.82
C ALA A 12 6.07 -19.15 -3.21
N PRO A 13 6.09 -18.84 -1.89
CA PRO A 13 5.26 -17.78 -1.32
C PRO A 13 5.57 -16.41 -1.91
N ALA A 14 6.85 -16.07 -2.08
CA ALA A 14 7.27 -14.81 -2.68
C ALA A 14 6.77 -14.67 -4.13
N PHE A 15 6.84 -15.76 -4.90
CA PHE A 15 6.32 -15.79 -6.27
C PHE A 15 4.80 -15.61 -6.31
N LEU A 16 4.07 -16.29 -5.43
CA LEU A 16 2.61 -16.13 -5.32
C LEU A 16 2.23 -14.72 -4.87
N ALA A 17 2.94 -14.12 -3.91
CA ALA A 17 2.74 -12.72 -3.52
C ALA A 17 2.91 -11.79 -4.73
N GLY A 18 4.00 -11.95 -5.49
CA GLY A 18 4.25 -11.18 -6.70
C GLY A 18 3.13 -11.34 -7.75
N MET A 19 2.63 -12.56 -7.97
CA MET A 19 1.49 -12.79 -8.84
C MET A 19 0.23 -12.07 -8.37
N LEU A 20 -0.11 -12.14 -7.08
CA LEU A 20 -1.29 -11.48 -6.52
C LEU A 20 -1.21 -9.95 -6.68
N VAL A 21 -0.03 -9.37 -6.42
CA VAL A 21 0.24 -7.94 -6.62
C VAL A 21 0.10 -7.57 -8.10
N LEU A 22 0.70 -8.32 -9.01
CA LEU A 22 0.62 -8.04 -10.46
C LEU A 22 -0.82 -8.08 -10.98
N ILE A 23 -1.62 -9.08 -10.56
CA ILE A 23 -3.03 -9.21 -10.99
C ILE A 23 -3.87 -7.99 -10.59
N THR A 24 -3.55 -7.36 -9.47
CA THR A 24 -4.29 -6.19 -8.96
C THR A 24 -3.71 -4.87 -9.47
N HIS A 25 -2.38 -4.68 -9.35
CA HIS A 25 -1.73 -3.39 -9.56
C HIS A 25 -1.57 -3.04 -11.04
N VAL A 26 -1.42 -4.02 -11.94
CA VAL A 26 -1.35 -3.74 -13.38
C VAL A 26 -2.64 -3.12 -13.92
N PRO A 27 -3.84 -3.73 -13.72
CA PRO A 27 -5.08 -3.13 -14.22
C PRO A 27 -5.48 -1.86 -13.47
N LEU A 28 -5.20 -1.78 -12.16
CA LEU A 28 -5.41 -0.55 -11.40
C LEU A 28 -4.48 0.58 -11.87
N GLY A 29 -3.20 0.28 -12.11
CA GLY A 29 -2.20 1.20 -12.64
C GLY A 29 -2.58 1.72 -14.03
N ALA A 30 -3.16 0.89 -14.88
CA ALA A 30 -3.71 1.37 -16.15
C ALA A 30 -4.83 2.41 -15.95
N GLN A 31 -5.65 2.29 -14.89
CA GLN A 31 -6.64 3.32 -14.55
C GLN A 31 -6.01 4.57 -13.93
N VAL A 32 -4.94 4.43 -13.14
CA VAL A 32 -4.15 5.56 -12.62
C VAL A 32 -3.64 6.42 -13.78
N LEU A 33 -3.07 5.78 -14.82
CA LEU A 33 -2.61 6.46 -16.03
C LEU A 33 -3.76 7.14 -16.79
N LYS A 34 -4.89 6.45 -16.98
CA LYS A 34 -6.09 7.04 -17.61
C LYS A 34 -6.63 8.26 -16.85
N ARG A 35 -6.41 8.33 -15.55
CA ARG A 35 -6.85 9.43 -14.67
C ARG A 35 -5.81 10.54 -14.50
N GLY A 36 -4.57 10.36 -15.00
CA GLY A 36 -3.52 11.36 -14.90
C GLY A 36 -2.99 11.59 -13.48
N ILE A 37 -2.99 10.55 -12.64
CA ILE A 37 -2.63 10.63 -11.21
C ILE A 37 -1.45 9.72 -10.87
N VAL A 38 -0.38 9.76 -11.66
CA VAL A 38 0.71 8.75 -11.66
C VAL A 38 1.31 8.51 -10.27
N PHE A 39 1.48 9.56 -9.46
CA PHE A 39 2.11 9.49 -8.13
C PHE A 39 1.20 9.03 -6.99
N ILE A 40 -0.07 8.72 -7.26
CA ILE A 40 -1.03 8.37 -6.20
C ILE A 40 -0.59 7.16 -5.37
N ASP A 41 0.03 6.17 -6.02
CA ASP A 41 0.54 4.96 -5.39
C ASP A 41 1.50 5.29 -4.24
N LEU A 42 2.56 6.02 -4.60
CA LEU A 42 3.60 6.45 -3.68
C LEU A 42 3.04 7.31 -2.53
N ALA A 43 2.10 8.21 -2.82
CA ALA A 43 1.49 9.04 -1.79
C ALA A 43 0.68 8.22 -0.78
N ILE A 44 -0.15 7.27 -1.25
CA ILE A 44 -0.95 6.43 -0.35
C ILE A 44 -0.04 5.52 0.48
N ALA A 45 0.99 4.94 -0.13
CA ALA A 45 1.97 4.13 0.60
C ALA A 45 2.62 4.90 1.75
N GLN A 46 3.00 6.17 1.54
CA GLN A 46 3.55 7.01 2.60
C GLN A 46 2.54 7.38 3.69
N ILE A 47 1.29 7.65 3.33
CA ILE A 47 0.23 7.92 4.33
C ILE A 47 -0.03 6.67 5.18
N ALA A 48 -0.07 5.49 4.56
CA ALA A 48 -0.20 4.22 5.26
C ALA A 48 0.97 4.00 6.23
N ALA A 49 2.21 4.21 5.76
CA ALA A 49 3.41 4.12 6.58
C ALA A 49 3.38 5.10 7.77
N LEU A 50 2.95 6.34 7.54
CA LEU A 50 2.75 7.33 8.62
C LEU A 50 1.73 6.84 9.66
N GLY A 51 0.63 6.24 9.22
CA GLY A 51 -0.37 5.64 10.11
C GLY A 51 0.20 4.53 11.00
N VAL A 52 1.06 3.68 10.44
CA VAL A 52 1.79 2.63 11.19
C VAL A 52 2.71 3.26 12.23
N ILE A 53 3.47 4.29 11.87
CA ILE A 53 4.37 5.00 12.79
C ILE A 53 3.59 5.60 13.96
N VAL A 54 2.48 6.31 13.68
CA VAL A 54 1.64 6.92 14.71
C VAL A 54 1.03 5.87 15.63
N ALA A 55 0.58 4.74 15.10
CA ALA A 55 0.08 3.63 15.92
C ALA A 55 1.17 3.01 16.80
N GLY A 56 2.37 2.82 16.26
CA GLY A 56 3.53 2.30 17.01
C GLY A 56 3.95 3.19 18.18
N MET A 57 3.71 4.50 18.10
CA MET A 57 3.99 5.43 19.22
C MET A 57 3.05 5.25 20.42
N SER A 58 1.90 4.58 20.25
CA SER A 58 0.85 4.50 21.28
C SER A 58 1.01 3.32 22.26
N ASN A 59 2.22 2.73 22.36
CA ASN A 59 2.48 1.47 23.11
C ASN A 59 1.54 0.31 22.70
N LEU A 60 1.02 0.36 21.47
CA LEU A 60 0.21 -0.71 20.91
C LEU A 60 1.10 -1.89 20.52
N ASP A 61 0.60 -3.11 20.70
CA ASP A 61 1.37 -4.34 20.46
C ASP A 61 2.01 -4.32 19.05
N PRO A 62 3.36 -4.40 18.94
CA PRO A 62 4.09 -4.25 17.68
C PRO A 62 3.84 -5.37 16.65
N HIS A 63 3.14 -6.44 17.04
CA HIS A 63 2.82 -7.58 16.19
C HIS A 63 1.30 -7.76 15.97
N GLY A 64 0.50 -6.77 16.34
CA GLY A 64 -0.95 -6.83 16.24
C GLY A 64 -1.49 -6.48 14.86
N TRP A 65 -2.60 -7.12 14.49
CA TRP A 65 -3.54 -6.72 13.43
C TRP A 65 -3.90 -5.22 13.48
N LEU A 66 -3.72 -4.58 14.64
CA LEU A 66 -3.95 -3.16 14.87
C LEU A 66 -3.06 -2.25 14.01
N LEU A 67 -1.81 -2.63 13.72
CA LEU A 67 -0.94 -1.87 12.80
C LEU A 67 -1.49 -1.91 11.37
N GLN A 68 -2.06 -3.04 10.95
CA GLN A 68 -2.70 -3.15 9.63
C GLN A 68 -3.97 -2.30 9.56
N VAL A 69 -4.76 -2.27 10.64
CA VAL A 69 -5.93 -1.39 10.74
C VAL A 69 -5.51 0.08 10.74
N ALA A 70 -4.40 0.44 11.39
CA ALA A 70 -3.86 1.79 11.35
C ALA A 70 -3.40 2.19 9.94
N ALA A 71 -2.63 1.33 9.26
CA ALA A 71 -2.21 1.53 7.88
C ALA A 71 -3.42 1.70 6.95
N GLY A 72 -4.39 0.78 7.03
CA GLY A 72 -5.59 0.79 6.21
C GLY A 72 -6.47 2.01 6.47
N SER A 73 -6.67 2.38 7.73
CA SER A 73 -7.46 3.57 8.08
C SER A 73 -6.79 4.86 7.62
N ALA A 74 -5.48 4.99 7.80
CA ALA A 74 -4.72 6.13 7.26
C ALA A 74 -4.81 6.19 5.73
N ALA A 75 -4.61 5.07 5.04
CA ALA A 75 -4.73 5.00 3.59
C ALA A 75 -6.14 5.36 3.09
N LEU A 76 -7.19 4.89 3.76
CA LEU A 76 -8.57 5.24 3.43
C LEU A 76 -8.84 6.73 3.66
N LEU A 77 -8.37 7.31 4.76
CA LEU A 77 -8.47 8.76 5.02
C LEU A 77 -7.72 9.56 3.95
N GLY A 78 -6.52 9.11 3.57
CA GLY A 78 -5.76 9.69 2.46
C GLY A 78 -6.51 9.60 1.13
N ALA A 79 -7.14 8.46 0.84
CA ALA A 79 -7.96 8.25 -0.35
C ALA A 79 -9.20 9.18 -0.37
N PHE A 80 -9.86 9.37 0.77
CA PHE A 80 -10.96 10.33 0.91
C PHE A 80 -10.49 11.76 0.67
N LEU A 81 -9.36 12.15 1.29
CA LEU A 81 -8.76 13.46 1.11
C LEU A 81 -8.44 13.69 -0.37
N LEU A 82 -7.74 12.76 -1.01
CA LEU A 82 -7.36 12.89 -2.42
C LEU A 82 -8.58 12.88 -3.35
N THR A 83 -9.63 12.11 -3.05
CA THR A 83 -10.88 12.15 -3.82
C THR A 83 -11.54 13.53 -3.69
N TRP A 84 -11.50 14.12 -2.50
CA TRP A 84 -12.06 15.46 -2.26
C TRP A 84 -11.24 16.54 -2.97
N THR A 85 -9.90 16.47 -2.92
CA THR A 85 -9.05 17.42 -3.62
C THR A 85 -9.19 17.30 -5.15
N GLU A 86 -9.32 16.08 -5.68
CA GLU A 86 -9.52 15.83 -7.11
C GLU A 86 -10.83 16.45 -7.61
N LYS A 87 -11.88 16.40 -6.79
CA LYS A 87 -13.17 17.05 -7.11
C LYS A 87 -13.09 18.57 -7.07
N ARG A 88 -12.27 19.14 -6.18
CA ARG A 88 -12.20 20.58 -5.95
C ARG A 88 -11.21 21.28 -6.89
N TRP A 89 -10.08 20.64 -7.18
CA TRP A 89 -8.96 21.17 -7.95
C TRP A 89 -8.34 20.10 -8.87
N PRO A 90 -9.12 19.57 -9.84
CA PRO A 90 -8.66 18.50 -10.72
C PRO A 90 -7.40 18.87 -11.53
N GLU A 91 -7.24 20.15 -11.88
CA GLU A 91 -6.14 20.66 -12.70
C GLU A 91 -4.76 20.54 -12.04
N VAL A 92 -4.71 20.52 -10.71
CA VAL A 92 -3.46 20.49 -9.92
C VAL A 92 -3.40 19.29 -8.98
N GLN A 93 -4.21 18.25 -9.23
CA GLN A 93 -4.30 17.08 -8.36
C GLN A 93 -2.96 16.37 -8.19
N GLU A 94 -2.16 16.28 -9.25
CA GLU A 94 -0.85 15.63 -9.19
C GLU A 94 0.13 16.39 -8.29
N ALA A 95 0.10 17.72 -8.31
CA ALA A 95 0.87 18.55 -7.39
C ALA A 95 0.41 18.36 -5.93
N GLN A 96 -0.90 18.23 -5.70
CA GLN A 96 -1.46 17.97 -4.36
C GLN A 96 -1.07 16.58 -3.84
N ILE A 97 -1.06 15.57 -4.70
CA ILE A 97 -0.54 14.23 -4.39
C ILE A 97 0.94 14.32 -3.98
N GLY A 98 1.76 15.07 -4.72
CA GLY A 98 3.17 15.28 -4.39
C GLY A 98 3.38 16.00 -3.05
N VAL A 99 2.58 17.02 -2.76
CA VAL A 99 2.60 17.72 -1.46
C VAL A 99 2.20 16.77 -0.32
N LEU A 100 1.15 15.97 -0.50
CA LEU A 100 0.71 15.01 0.50
C LEU A 100 1.77 13.92 0.74
N PHE A 101 2.41 13.44 -0.32
CA PHE A 101 3.52 12.49 -0.26
C PHE A 101 4.67 13.04 0.60
N ILE A 102 5.18 14.25 0.29
CA ILE A 102 6.34 14.79 1.00
C ILE A 102 6.00 15.16 2.44
N LEU A 103 4.78 15.63 2.72
CA LEU A 103 4.30 15.89 4.09
C LEU A 103 4.20 14.60 4.90
N ALA A 104 3.68 13.52 4.32
CA ALA A 104 3.59 12.23 4.99
C ALA A 104 4.99 11.65 5.28
N ALA A 105 5.89 11.70 4.30
CA ALA A 105 7.25 11.20 4.44
C ALA A 105 8.07 11.99 5.48
N THR A 106 8.04 13.33 5.39
CA THR A 106 8.76 14.19 6.36
C THR A 106 8.13 14.12 7.74
N GLY A 107 6.80 14.05 7.84
CA GLY A 107 6.09 13.81 9.10
C GLY A 107 6.51 12.49 9.75
N GLY A 108 6.56 11.41 8.96
CA GLY A 108 7.01 10.09 9.43
C GLY A 108 8.45 10.14 9.93
N LEU A 109 9.34 10.79 9.17
CA LEU A 109 10.74 10.98 9.57
C LEU A 109 10.87 11.77 10.89
N LEU A 110 10.11 12.85 11.06
CA LEU A 110 10.13 13.65 12.29
C LEU A 110 9.64 12.87 13.51
N LEU A 111 8.61 12.03 13.35
CA LEU A 111 8.08 11.21 14.44
C LEU A 111 9.08 10.14 14.90
N VAL A 112 9.91 9.61 13.99
CA VAL A 112 10.93 8.61 14.35
C VAL A 112 12.28 9.22 14.72
N ALA A 113 12.50 10.52 14.53
CA ALA A 113 13.79 11.18 14.67
C ALA A 113 14.42 11.06 16.07
N HIS A 114 13.61 10.90 17.11
CA HIS A 114 14.07 10.77 18.50
C HIS A 114 14.07 9.32 19.01
N ASN A 115 13.76 8.34 18.16
CA ASN A 115 13.76 6.93 18.52
C ASN A 115 15.07 6.26 18.06
N PRO A 116 15.90 5.73 18.98
CA PRO A 116 17.17 5.07 18.64
C PRO A 116 17.05 3.92 17.63
N HIS A 117 15.89 3.26 17.58
CA HIS A 117 15.58 2.17 16.63
C HIS A 117 14.53 2.59 15.57
N GLY A 118 14.11 3.86 15.58
CA GLY A 118 13.08 4.38 14.67
C GLY A 118 13.50 4.30 13.20
N GLY A 119 14.79 4.47 12.91
CA GLY A 119 15.34 4.34 11.56
C GLY A 119 15.30 2.91 11.01
N GLU A 120 15.52 1.89 11.84
CA GLU A 120 15.44 0.48 11.42
C GLU A 120 14.01 0.07 11.15
N HIS A 121 13.06 0.47 12.01
CA HIS A 121 11.65 0.18 11.81
C HIS A 121 11.08 0.87 10.55
N LEU A 122 11.51 2.12 10.29
CA LEU A 122 11.17 2.82 9.05
C LEU A 122 11.75 2.11 7.83
N ARG A 123 13.00 1.62 7.94
CA ARG A 123 13.68 0.91 6.85
C ARG A 123 13.02 -0.43 6.53
N ASP A 124 12.61 -1.18 7.54
CA ASP A 124 11.97 -2.48 7.35
C ASP A 124 10.56 -2.33 6.74
N LEU A 125 9.83 -1.27 7.07
CA LEU A 125 8.53 -0.94 6.45
C LEU A 125 8.68 -0.49 4.99
N LEU A 126 9.73 0.28 4.66
CA LEU A 126 9.93 0.81 3.31
C LEU A 126 10.57 -0.21 2.36
N ALA A 127 11.49 -1.03 2.86
CA ALA A 127 12.24 -1.97 2.03
C ALA A 127 11.41 -3.15 1.53
N GLY A 128 10.35 -3.51 2.28
CA GLY A 128 9.57 -4.72 2.00
C GLY A 128 10.39 -6.00 2.18
N GLN A 129 9.71 -7.11 2.45
CA GLN A 129 10.38 -8.38 2.65
C GLN A 129 9.63 -9.50 1.91
N ILE A 130 9.50 -9.36 0.58
CA ILE A 130 8.76 -10.31 -0.25
C ILE A 130 9.26 -11.76 -0.08
N LEU A 131 10.56 -11.94 0.17
CA LEU A 131 11.16 -13.26 0.41
C LEU A 131 10.72 -13.90 1.73
N TRP A 132 10.29 -13.12 2.72
CA TRP A 132 9.88 -13.60 4.04
C TRP A 132 8.35 -13.74 4.18
N VAL A 133 7.62 -13.65 3.06
CA VAL A 133 6.16 -13.83 3.05
C VAL A 133 5.82 -15.30 3.32
N ASN A 134 4.89 -15.53 4.23
CA ASN A 134 4.38 -16.86 4.57
C ASN A 134 3.03 -17.14 3.88
N TYR A 135 2.68 -18.41 3.68
CA TYR A 135 1.39 -18.80 3.07
C TYR A 135 0.18 -18.23 3.81
N ASP A 136 0.23 -18.15 5.14
CA ASP A 136 -0.87 -17.61 5.95
C ASP A 136 -1.12 -16.12 5.66
N GLN A 137 -0.07 -15.38 5.29
CA GLN A 137 -0.15 -13.96 4.94
C GLN A 137 -0.74 -13.75 3.54
N LEU A 138 -0.80 -14.79 2.68
CA LEU A 138 -1.34 -14.69 1.32
C LEU A 138 -2.87 -14.77 1.27
N LEU A 139 -3.53 -15.25 2.32
CA LEU A 139 -4.98 -15.47 2.30
C LEU A 139 -5.76 -14.15 2.10
N ILE A 140 -5.44 -13.12 2.88
CA ILE A 140 -6.10 -11.81 2.80
C ILE A 140 -5.84 -11.14 1.44
N PRO A 141 -4.58 -11.04 0.95
CA PRO A 141 -4.28 -10.55 -0.40
C PRO A 141 -4.97 -11.35 -1.49
N ALA A 142 -5.05 -12.68 -1.39
CA ALA A 142 -5.73 -13.51 -2.38
C ALA A 142 -7.24 -13.21 -2.45
N ILE A 143 -7.90 -13.08 -1.30
CA ILE A 143 -9.30 -12.64 -1.23
C ILE A 143 -9.45 -11.24 -1.83
N GLY A 144 -8.56 -10.32 -1.46
CA GLY A 144 -8.51 -8.96 -2.02
C GLY A 144 -8.40 -8.97 -3.54
N THR A 145 -7.49 -9.78 -4.10
CA THR A 145 -7.29 -9.94 -5.54
C THR A 145 -8.55 -10.43 -6.24
N VAL A 146 -9.24 -11.43 -5.68
CA VAL A 146 -10.51 -11.92 -6.24
C VAL A 146 -11.59 -10.83 -6.21
N LEU A 147 -11.73 -10.12 -5.09
CA LEU A 147 -12.72 -9.04 -4.95
C LEU A 147 -12.45 -7.87 -5.88
N ILE A 148 -11.19 -7.43 -5.97
CA ILE A 148 -10.75 -6.36 -6.87
C ILE A 148 -10.97 -6.79 -8.32
N GLY A 149 -10.55 -8.01 -8.69
CA GLY A 149 -10.77 -8.55 -10.03
C GLY A 149 -12.26 -8.61 -10.40
N ALA A 150 -13.11 -9.10 -9.50
CA ALA A 150 -14.55 -9.12 -9.70
C ALA A 150 -15.14 -7.71 -9.86
N ALA A 151 -14.72 -6.76 -9.01
CA ALA A 151 -15.15 -5.37 -9.10
C ALA A 151 -14.72 -4.73 -10.43
N LEU A 152 -13.49 -4.94 -10.86
CA LEU A 152 -12.96 -4.44 -12.13
C LEU A 152 -13.74 -5.00 -13.33
N LEU A 153 -14.08 -6.28 -13.31
CA LEU A 153 -14.88 -6.93 -14.37
C LEU A 153 -16.34 -6.45 -14.38
N TYR A 154 -16.92 -6.25 -13.20
CA TYR A 154 -18.32 -5.83 -13.05
C TYR A 154 -18.53 -4.36 -13.41
N TYR A 155 -17.72 -3.46 -12.84
CA TYR A 155 -17.89 -2.03 -13.01
C TYR A 155 -17.20 -1.48 -14.27
N LYS A 156 -16.20 -2.19 -14.82
CA LYS A 156 -15.41 -1.77 -16.00
C LYS A 156 -15.01 -0.29 -15.90
N GLU A 157 -15.43 0.53 -16.86
CA GLU A 157 -15.12 1.97 -16.91
C GLU A 157 -16.07 2.85 -16.07
N ARG A 158 -17.10 2.27 -15.43
CA ARG A 158 -18.04 3.01 -14.56
C ARG A 158 -17.56 3.13 -13.11
N PHE A 159 -16.29 2.89 -12.85
CA PHE A 159 -15.72 3.01 -11.51
C PHE A 159 -15.78 4.47 -11.04
N SER A 160 -16.64 4.75 -10.05
CA SER A 160 -16.72 6.08 -9.44
C SER A 160 -15.35 6.47 -8.88
N ARG A 161 -15.02 7.77 -8.89
CA ARG A 161 -13.71 8.27 -8.39
C ARG A 161 -13.47 7.78 -6.96
N LEU A 162 -14.44 7.96 -6.07
CA LEU A 162 -14.31 7.52 -4.69
C LEU A 162 -14.08 6.01 -4.58
N ALA A 163 -14.89 5.18 -5.25
CA ALA A 163 -14.74 3.74 -5.18
C ALA A 163 -13.37 3.30 -5.70
N PHE A 164 -12.86 3.94 -6.77
CA PHE A 164 -11.54 3.65 -7.30
C PHE A 164 -10.46 3.98 -6.28
N TYR A 165 -10.47 5.19 -5.71
CA TYR A 165 -9.49 5.62 -4.72
C TYR A 165 -9.49 4.71 -3.49
N LEU A 166 -10.65 4.31 -2.98
CA LEU A 166 -10.75 3.41 -1.82
C LEU A 166 -10.21 2.01 -2.13
N VAL A 167 -10.61 1.43 -3.27
CA VAL A 167 -10.13 0.11 -3.70
C VAL A 167 -8.63 0.13 -3.95
N PHE A 168 -8.15 1.16 -4.64
CA PHE A 168 -6.74 1.37 -4.93
C PHE A 168 -5.93 1.51 -3.63
N ALA A 169 -6.42 2.31 -2.68
CA ALA A 169 -5.73 2.52 -1.41
C ALA A 169 -5.58 1.24 -0.60
N LEU A 170 -6.62 0.42 -0.54
CA LEU A 170 -6.57 -0.87 0.14
C LEU A 170 -5.64 -1.85 -0.57
N ALA A 171 -5.67 -1.89 -1.91
CA ALA A 171 -4.81 -2.75 -2.71
C ALA A 171 -3.32 -2.43 -2.48
N VAL A 172 -2.96 -1.15 -2.59
CA VAL A 172 -1.61 -0.65 -2.37
C VAL A 172 -1.17 -0.92 -0.94
N THR A 173 -2.00 -0.57 0.06
CA THR A 173 -1.65 -0.74 1.47
C THR A 173 -1.42 -2.20 1.84
N ALA A 174 -2.23 -3.12 1.32
CA ALA A 174 -2.04 -4.55 1.53
C ALA A 174 -0.77 -5.07 0.83
N SER A 175 -0.43 -4.52 -0.33
CA SER A 175 0.71 -4.99 -1.15
C SER A 175 2.04 -4.44 -0.67
N VAL A 176 2.08 -3.18 -0.22
CA VAL A 176 3.27 -2.54 0.35
C VAL A 176 3.76 -3.31 1.58
N GLN A 177 2.87 -3.86 2.39
CA GLN A 177 3.26 -4.69 3.54
C GLN A 177 3.95 -6.00 3.13
N LEU A 178 3.66 -6.52 1.94
CA LEU A 178 4.26 -7.76 1.44
C LEU A 178 5.54 -7.50 0.65
N VAL A 179 5.54 -6.46 -0.19
CA VAL A 179 6.55 -6.25 -1.23
C VAL A 179 7.39 -4.98 -1.02
N GLY A 180 6.97 -4.07 -0.15
CA GLY A 180 7.57 -2.74 0.00
C GLY A 180 6.95 -1.71 -0.94
N VAL A 181 7.48 -0.48 -0.89
CA VAL A 181 7.03 0.67 -1.70
C VAL A 181 7.69 0.67 -3.08
#